data_AF-A0A9W6KGT1-F1
#
_entry.id   AF-A0A9W6KGT1-F1
#
_cell.length_a   1.000
_cell.length_b   1.000
_cell.length_c   1.000
_cell.angle_alpha   90.00
_cell.angle_beta   90.00
_cell.angle_gamma   90.00
#
_symmetry.space_group_name_H-M   'P 1'
#
loop_
_entity.id
_entity.type
_entity.pdbx_description
1 polymer ?
#
loop_
_entity_poly.entity_id
_entity_poly.type
_entity_poly.pdbx_seq_one_letter_code
_entity_poly.pdbx_strand_id
1 'polypeptide(L)'
;MGLFKQFKDMRNVVAAAPDMIAQAQQTSAAAQAYAAQAQASYGMPAGYGFAPGAPAGGIAAGDPRLTPIAGVDLTMYARISKAASQEGLNADGLVLKAQSYGVSAQAWQEAATGWPARMRGDMQLAVHYGNLFGQV
;
A
#
# COMPACT_ATOMS: atom_id res chain seq x y z
N MET A 1 18.20 34.82 17.09
CA MET A 1 17.51 35.11 15.81
C MET A 1 16.33 34.13 15.63
N GLY A 2 15.15 34.24 16.23
CA GLY A 2 14.36 35.29 16.83
C GLY A 2 12.93 35.01 16.35
N LEU A 3 12.08 34.39 17.19
CA LEU A 3 10.74 33.88 16.85
C LEU A 3 9.83 34.88 16.11
N PHE A 4 10.10 36.19 16.27
CA PHE A 4 9.43 37.25 15.54
C PHE A 4 9.64 37.22 14.02
N LYS A 5 10.72 36.61 13.53
CA LYS A 5 11.00 36.46 12.09
C LYS A 5 10.11 35.37 11.47
N GLN A 6 9.91 34.28 12.21
CA GLN A 6 9.07 33.14 11.80
C GLN A 6 7.59 33.54 11.67
N PHE A 7 7.08 34.45 12.50
CA PHE A 7 5.71 34.98 12.39
C PHE A 7 5.50 35.85 11.14
N LYS A 8 6.52 36.62 10.74
CA LYS A 8 6.46 37.48 9.55
C LYS A 8 6.48 36.66 8.26
N ASP A 9 7.30 35.60 8.21
CA ASP A 9 7.35 34.70 7.06
C ASP A 9 6.04 33.89 6.91
N MET A 10 5.40 33.48 8.02
CA MET A 10 4.08 32.84 7.98
C MET A 10 3.00 33.76 7.40
N ARG A 11 3.02 35.06 7.73
CA ARG A 11 2.09 36.06 7.14
C ARG A 11 2.29 36.26 5.64
N ASN A 12 3.54 36.18 5.15
CA ASN A 12 3.82 36.26 3.72
C ASN A 12 3.34 35.00 2.97
N VAL A 13 3.44 33.81 3.57
CA VAL A 13 2.89 32.56 3.01
C VAL A 13 1.35 32.60 2.95
N VAL A 14 0.69 33.15 3.96
CA VAL A 14 -0.78 33.29 4.00
C VAL A 14 -1.30 34.24 2.90
N ALA A 15 -0.51 35.20 2.43
CA ALA A 15 -0.88 36.07 1.32
C ALA A 15 -0.84 35.37 -0.06
N ALA A 16 -0.10 34.26 -0.20
CA ALA A 16 -0.02 33.45 -1.42
C ALA A 16 -1.07 32.30 -1.46
N ALA A 17 -1.96 32.23 -0.47
CA ALA A 17 -2.98 31.19 -0.35
C ALA A 17 -4.06 31.15 -1.45
N PRO A 18 -4.51 32.24 -2.11
CA PRO A 18 -5.64 32.15 -3.04
C PRO A 18 -5.35 31.32 -4.31
N ASP A 19 -4.12 31.32 -4.82
CA ASP A 19 -3.72 30.48 -5.97
C ASP A 19 -3.63 28.98 -5.59
N MET A 20 -3.17 28.68 -4.37
CA MET A 20 -3.15 27.29 -3.89
C MET A 20 -4.55 26.70 -3.68
N ILE A 21 -5.53 27.51 -3.28
CA ILE A 21 -6.92 27.04 -3.10
C ILE A 21 -7.58 26.73 -4.45
N ALA A 22 -7.29 27.51 -5.50
CA ALA A 22 -7.77 27.24 -6.85
C ALA A 22 -7.15 25.94 -7.42
N GLN A 23 -5.85 25.74 -7.23
CA GLN A 23 -5.15 24.51 -7.63
C GLN A 23 -5.62 23.29 -6.81
N ALA A 24 -5.91 23.48 -5.51
CA ALA A 24 -6.47 22.45 -4.65
C ALA A 24 -7.91 22.07 -5.04
N GLN A 25 -8.74 23.01 -5.51
CA GLN A 25 -10.10 22.74 -5.98
C GLN A 25 -10.12 21.97 -7.31
N GLN A 26 -9.22 22.26 -8.25
CA GLN A 26 -9.08 21.44 -9.47
C GLN A 26 -8.56 20.03 -9.14
N THR A 27 -7.65 19.92 -8.17
CA THR A 27 -7.11 18.62 -7.74
C THR A 27 -8.15 17.82 -6.95
N SER A 28 -8.98 18.48 -6.13
CA SER A 28 -10.03 17.81 -5.34
C SER A 28 -11.18 17.33 -6.21
N ALA A 29 -11.54 18.04 -7.29
CA ALA A 29 -12.54 17.56 -8.25
C ALA A 29 -12.07 16.29 -8.99
N ALA A 30 -10.78 16.23 -9.39
CA ALA A 30 -10.20 15.03 -9.98
C ALA A 30 -10.12 13.87 -8.96
N ALA A 31 -9.80 14.17 -7.70
CA ALA A 31 -9.79 13.18 -6.62
C ALA A 31 -11.19 12.65 -6.26
N GLN A 32 -12.23 13.49 -6.33
CA GLN A 32 -13.62 13.10 -6.03
C GLN A 32 -14.21 12.22 -7.13
N ALA A 33 -13.93 12.50 -8.41
CA ALA A 33 -14.32 11.63 -9.51
C ALA A 33 -13.65 10.25 -9.41
N TYR A 34 -12.39 10.22 -8.97
CA TYR A 34 -11.66 8.97 -8.71
C TYR A 34 -12.16 8.24 -7.46
N ALA A 35 -12.51 8.97 -6.40
CA ALA A 35 -13.10 8.42 -5.18
C ALA A 35 -14.48 7.81 -5.42
N ALA A 36 -15.30 8.40 -6.31
CA ALA A 36 -16.59 7.84 -6.69
C ALA A 36 -16.44 6.52 -7.48
N GLN A 37 -15.39 6.38 -8.30
CA GLN A 37 -15.10 5.12 -8.98
C GLN A 37 -14.46 4.08 -8.04
N ALA A 38 -13.64 4.52 -7.09
CA ALA A 38 -13.03 3.66 -6.07
C ALA A 38 -14.04 3.17 -5.01
N GLN A 39 -15.06 3.97 -4.69
CA GLN A 39 -16.14 3.58 -3.76
C GLN A 39 -17.04 2.47 -4.30
N ALA A 40 -17.10 2.27 -5.62
CA ALA A 40 -17.90 1.19 -6.20
C ALA A 40 -17.19 -0.18 -6.13
N SER A 41 -15.87 -0.21 -5.89
CA SER A 41 -15.10 -1.47 -5.90
C SER A 41 -14.93 -2.04 -4.49
N TYR A 42 -14.59 -1.23 -3.49
CA TYR A 42 -14.31 -1.75 -2.15
C TYR A 42 -14.67 -0.71 -1.10
N GLY A 43 -15.64 -1.05 -0.25
CA GLY A 43 -15.97 -0.27 0.93
C GLY A 43 -14.84 -0.29 1.97
N MET A 44 -14.71 0.85 2.68
CA MET A 44 -14.06 1.05 3.99
C MET A 44 -12.52 1.21 4.04
N PRO A 45 -11.98 1.82 5.12
CA PRO A 45 -11.98 3.25 5.46
C PRO A 45 -10.59 3.88 5.31
N ALA A 46 -10.60 5.21 5.15
CA ALA A 46 -9.43 6.06 5.28
C ALA A 46 -8.82 5.98 6.69
N GLY A 47 -7.59 5.47 6.78
CA GLY A 47 -6.83 5.55 8.02
C GLY A 47 -5.74 4.50 8.09
N TYR A 48 -4.62 4.74 7.41
CA TYR A 48 -3.25 4.63 7.97
C TYR A 48 -2.30 5.13 6.87
N GLY A 49 -1.40 6.04 7.27
CA GLY A 49 -0.76 7.04 6.42
C GLY A 49 -0.10 6.53 5.14
N PHE A 50 -0.48 7.13 4.02
CA PHE A 50 0.23 7.04 2.75
C PHE A 50 0.95 8.36 2.48
N ALA A 51 2.21 8.26 2.03
CA ALA A 51 2.96 9.39 1.50
C ALA A 51 2.21 10.02 0.30
N PRO A 52 2.11 11.36 0.21
CA PRO A 52 1.45 12.03 -0.91
C PRO A 52 2.28 11.83 -2.18
N GLY A 53 1.81 10.96 -3.08
CA GLY A 53 2.45 10.73 -4.39
C GLY A 53 2.38 9.31 -4.94
N ALA A 54 1.88 8.32 -4.20
CA ALA A 54 1.69 6.98 -4.76
C ALA A 54 0.46 6.97 -5.70
N PRO A 55 0.61 6.65 -7.00
CA PRO A 55 -0.52 6.57 -7.91
C PRO A 55 -1.50 5.50 -7.40
N ALA A 56 -2.76 5.89 -7.22
CA ALA A 56 -3.87 5.05 -6.78
C ALA A 56 -4.32 4.03 -7.85
N GLY A 57 -3.39 3.51 -8.67
CA GLY A 57 -3.64 2.44 -9.61
C GLY A 57 -3.48 1.10 -8.89
N GLY A 58 -4.57 0.57 -8.33
CA GLY A 58 -4.61 -0.83 -7.91
C GLY A 58 -4.34 -1.75 -9.10
N ILE A 59 -3.61 -2.84 -8.88
CA ILE A 59 -3.43 -3.88 -9.90
C ILE A 59 -4.78 -4.59 -10.11
N ALA A 60 -5.18 -4.77 -11.37
CA ALA A 60 -6.43 -5.46 -11.69
C ALA A 60 -6.37 -6.94 -11.24
N ALA A 61 -7.50 -7.49 -10.77
CA ALA A 61 -7.57 -8.83 -10.19
C ALA A 61 -7.17 -9.99 -11.14
N GLY A 62 -7.04 -9.73 -12.45
CA GLY A 62 -6.58 -10.68 -13.47
C GLY A 62 -5.22 -10.33 -14.08
N ASP A 63 -4.47 -9.42 -13.48
CA ASP A 63 -3.16 -9.00 -14.01
C ASP A 63 -2.16 -10.17 -13.94
N PRO A 64 -1.43 -10.46 -15.03
CA PRO A 64 -0.36 -11.47 -15.05
C PRO A 64 0.68 -11.32 -13.91
N ARG A 65 0.87 -10.12 -13.38
CA ARG A 65 1.76 -9.84 -12.24
C ARG A 65 1.31 -10.54 -10.95
N LEU A 66 0.01 -10.79 -10.81
CA LEU A 66 -0.60 -11.49 -9.67
C LEU A 66 -0.61 -13.02 -9.81
N THR A 67 0.03 -13.56 -10.86
CA THR A 67 0.10 -15.01 -11.07
C THR A 67 0.68 -15.71 -9.83
N PRO A 68 -0.01 -16.71 -9.25
CA PRO A 68 0.47 -17.42 -8.06
C PRO A 68 1.87 -18.00 -8.26
N ILE A 69 2.69 -17.96 -7.21
CA ILE A 69 4.01 -18.60 -7.18
C ILE A 69 3.87 -19.88 -6.39
N ALA A 70 4.15 -21.03 -7.01
CA ALA A 70 3.99 -22.35 -6.38
C ALA A 70 2.58 -22.59 -5.78
N GLY A 71 1.55 -22.00 -6.38
CA GLY A 71 0.17 -22.05 -5.88
C GLY A 71 -0.14 -21.06 -4.75
N VAL A 72 0.81 -20.22 -4.34
CA VAL A 72 0.62 -19.16 -3.35
C VAL A 72 0.34 -17.84 -4.06
N ASP A 73 -0.91 -17.38 -4.00
CA ASP A 73 -1.29 -16.06 -4.48
C ASP A 73 -0.81 -14.93 -3.53
N LEU A 74 -0.84 -13.69 -4.03
CA LEU A 74 -0.32 -12.54 -3.30
C LEU A 74 -1.09 -12.26 -2.00
N THR A 75 -2.40 -12.54 -1.98
CA THR A 75 -3.26 -12.31 -0.81
C THR A 75 -2.94 -13.33 0.27
N MET A 76 -2.78 -14.60 -0.09
CA MET A 76 -2.37 -15.65 0.84
C MET A 76 -0.97 -15.36 1.40
N TYR A 77 -0.04 -14.92 0.54
CA TYR A 77 1.29 -14.49 0.97
C TYR A 77 1.22 -13.35 2.01
N ALA A 78 0.47 -12.28 1.71
CA ALA A 78 0.29 -11.15 2.62
C ALA A 78 -0.34 -11.55 3.97
N ARG A 79 -1.35 -12.42 3.95
CA ARG A 79 -2.00 -12.93 5.16
C ARG A 79 -1.05 -13.72 6.04
N ILE A 80 -0.29 -14.65 5.46
CA ILE A 80 0.70 -15.46 6.21
C ILE A 80 1.78 -14.55 6.80
N SER A 81 2.32 -13.63 6.01
CA SER A 81 3.34 -12.68 6.45
C SER A 81 2.83 -11.78 7.58
N LYS A 82 1.58 -11.30 7.52
CA LYS A 82 1.00 -10.47 8.58
C LYS A 82 0.79 -11.26 9.87
N ALA A 83 0.20 -12.44 9.77
CA ALA A 83 -0.05 -13.28 10.94
C ALA A 83 1.28 -13.65 11.64
N ALA A 84 2.31 -13.97 10.86
CA ALA A 84 3.65 -14.21 11.41
C ALA A 84 4.26 -12.95 12.04
N SER A 85 4.08 -11.77 11.43
CA SER A 85 4.57 -10.49 11.98
C SER A 85 3.88 -10.11 13.29
N GLN A 86 2.57 -10.38 13.43
CA GLN A 86 1.81 -10.11 14.66
C GLN A 86 2.25 -11.02 15.82
N GLU A 87 2.66 -12.25 15.49
CA GLU A 87 3.14 -13.24 16.46
C GLU A 87 4.67 -13.12 16.71
N GLY A 88 5.36 -12.20 16.04
CA GLY A 88 6.81 -12.01 16.17
C GLY A 88 7.62 -13.23 15.70
N LEU A 89 7.09 -13.99 14.75
CA LEU A 89 7.71 -15.21 14.27
C LEU A 89 8.95 -14.94 13.40
N ASN A 90 9.94 -15.81 13.52
CA ASN A 90 11.12 -15.83 12.67
C ASN A 90 10.85 -16.57 11.34
N ALA A 91 11.89 -16.72 10.51
CA ALA A 91 11.79 -17.41 9.22
C ALA A 91 11.23 -18.84 9.33
N ASP A 92 11.63 -19.59 10.36
CA ASP A 92 11.10 -20.95 10.60
C ASP A 92 9.62 -20.91 11.00
N GLY A 93 9.23 -19.94 11.83
CA GLY A 93 7.83 -19.72 12.21
C GLY A 93 6.95 -19.31 11.03
N LEU A 94 7.49 -18.60 10.03
CA LEU A 94 6.77 -18.32 8.77
C LEU A 94 6.47 -19.60 7.98
N VAL A 95 7.40 -20.57 7.93
CA VAL A 95 7.16 -21.86 7.27
C VAL A 95 6.05 -22.65 7.99
N LEU A 96 6.11 -22.73 9.32
CA LEU A 96 5.09 -23.39 10.12
C LEU A 96 3.73 -22.69 9.97
N LYS A 97 3.72 -21.36 9.91
CA LYS A 97 2.50 -20.59 9.66
C LYS A 97 1.94 -20.91 8.28
N ALA A 98 2.75 -20.91 7.24
CA ALA A 98 2.32 -21.25 5.88
C ALA A 98 1.70 -22.66 5.81
N GLN A 99 2.29 -23.63 6.51
CA GLN A 99 1.74 -24.99 6.62
C GLN A 99 0.36 -25.03 7.28
N SER A 100 0.10 -24.17 8.28
CA SER A 100 -1.24 -24.05 8.89
C SER A 100 -2.31 -23.53 7.92
N TYR A 101 -1.90 -22.85 6.85
CA TYR A 101 -2.76 -22.41 5.74
C TYR A 101 -2.81 -23.41 4.58
N GLY A 102 -2.20 -24.60 4.74
CA GLY A 102 -2.15 -25.64 3.71
C GLY A 102 -1.06 -25.44 2.65
N VAL A 103 -0.14 -24.50 2.85
CA VAL A 103 0.99 -24.26 1.95
C VAL A 103 2.17 -25.13 2.37
N SER A 104 2.71 -25.92 1.44
CA SER A 104 3.90 -26.73 1.73
C SER A 104 5.13 -25.84 2.01
N ALA A 105 6.10 -26.35 2.78
CA ALA A 105 7.33 -25.60 3.05
C ALA A 105 8.06 -25.20 1.77
N GLN A 106 8.09 -26.09 0.78
CA GLN A 106 8.69 -25.84 -0.52
C GLN A 106 7.96 -24.72 -1.27
N ALA A 107 6.63 -24.80 -1.36
CA ALA A 107 5.82 -23.77 -2.03
C ALA A 107 5.98 -22.40 -1.35
N TRP A 108 6.06 -22.38 -0.01
CA TRP A 108 6.31 -21.17 0.75
C TRP A 108 7.69 -20.57 0.46
N GLN A 109 8.75 -21.38 0.40
CA GLN A 109 10.10 -20.89 0.08
C GLN A 109 10.19 -20.30 -1.32
N GLU A 110 9.53 -20.94 -2.30
CA GLU A 110 9.42 -20.42 -3.67
C GLU A 110 8.67 -19.08 -3.69
N ALA A 111 7.56 -18.97 -2.97
CA ALA A 111 6.78 -17.74 -2.85
C ALA A 111 7.53 -16.62 -2.11
N ALA A 112 8.18 -16.93 -0.98
CA ALA A 112 8.97 -16.00 -0.17
C ALA A 112 10.20 -15.46 -0.91
N THR A 113 10.69 -16.18 -1.92
CA THR A 113 11.76 -15.70 -2.81
C THR A 113 11.19 -14.93 -4.00
N GLY A 114 10.14 -15.46 -4.63
CA GLY A 114 9.61 -14.93 -5.88
C GLY A 114 8.80 -13.65 -5.70
N TRP A 115 8.01 -13.50 -4.64
CA TRP A 115 7.21 -12.29 -4.40
C TRP A 115 8.10 -11.05 -4.18
N PRO A 116 9.10 -11.06 -3.29
CA PRO A 116 10.04 -9.94 -3.15
C PRO A 116 10.83 -9.66 -4.44
N ALA A 117 11.21 -10.70 -5.20
CA ALA A 117 11.89 -10.52 -6.48
C ALA A 117 11.02 -9.78 -7.50
N ARG A 118 9.72 -10.12 -7.60
CA ARG A 118 8.77 -9.42 -8.46
C ARG A 118 8.52 -7.99 -7.99
N MET A 119 8.30 -7.78 -6.69
CA MET A 119 8.08 -6.44 -6.12
C MET A 119 9.27 -5.50 -6.32
N ARG A 120 10.51 -6.03 -6.31
CA ARG A 120 11.70 -5.20 -6.58
C ARG A 120 11.70 -4.63 -8.00
N GLY A 121 11.17 -5.37 -8.98
CA GLY A 121 11.03 -4.93 -10.36
C GLY A 121 9.74 -4.16 -10.66
N ASP A 122 8.79 -4.15 -9.72
CA ASP A 122 7.45 -3.59 -9.92
C ASP A 122 6.96 -2.86 -8.65
N MET A 123 7.13 -1.54 -8.64
CA MET A 123 6.70 -0.71 -7.52
C MET A 123 5.18 -0.68 -7.33
N GLN A 124 4.39 -0.86 -8.40
CA GLN A 124 2.93 -0.91 -8.27
C GLN A 124 2.50 -2.19 -7.54
N LEU A 125 3.19 -3.30 -7.81
CA LEU A 125 2.98 -4.57 -7.11
C LEU A 125 3.36 -4.47 -5.64
N ALA A 126 4.45 -3.77 -5.32
CA ALA A 126 4.87 -3.51 -3.94
C ALA A 126 3.82 -2.67 -3.18
N VAL A 127 3.29 -1.61 -3.81
CA VAL A 127 2.21 -0.79 -3.23
C VAL A 127 0.94 -1.61 -3.03
N HIS A 128 0.56 -2.42 -4.02
CA HIS A 128 -0.60 -3.28 -3.92
C HIS A 128 -0.48 -4.32 -2.80
N TYR A 129 0.70 -4.94 -2.65
CA TYR A 129 1.00 -5.82 -1.50
C TYR A 129 0.87 -5.08 -0.16
N GLY A 130 1.41 -3.86 -0.05
CA GLY A 130 1.29 -3.07 1.17
C GLY A 130 -0.17 -2.81 1.56
N ASN A 131 -1.03 -2.54 0.57
CA ASN A 131 -2.46 -2.37 0.79
C ASN A 131 -3.12 -3.68 1.27
N LEU A 132 -2.82 -4.82 0.65
CA LEU A 132 -3.33 -6.13 1.07
C LEU A 132 -2.87 -6.48 2.49
N PHE A 133 -1.59 -6.27 2.79
CA PHE A 133 -1.03 -6.48 4.12
C PHE A 133 -1.69 -5.59 5.18
N GLY A 134 -2.10 -4.37 4.82
CA GLY A 134 -2.88 -3.50 5.69
C GLY A 134 -4.28 -4.05 6.02
N GLN A 135 -4.92 -4.75 5.07
CA GLN A 135 -6.31 -5.20 5.16
C GLN A 135 -6.52 -6.55 5.85
N VAL A 136 -5.57 -7.49 5.71
CA VAL A 136 -5.67 -8.86 6.27
C VAL A 136 -5.43 -8.93 7.77
#